data_AF-A0A7S4F9Y0-F1
#
_entry.id   AF-A0A7S4F9Y0-F1
#
_cell.length_a   1.000
_cell.length_b   1.000
_cell.length_c   1.000
_cell.angle_alpha   90.00
_cell.angle_beta   90.00
_cell.angle_gamma   90.00
#
_symmetry.space_group_name_H-M   'P 1'
#
loop_
_entity.id
_entity.type
_entity.pdbx_description
1 polymer ?
#
loop_
_entity_poly.entity_id
_entity_poly.type
_entity_poly.pdbx_seq_one_letter_code
_entity_poly.pdbx_strand_id
1 'polypeptide(L)'
;AMTRTAAPTSRTLTPFRLMMVLFVSAIHLGSCYVPASQPYVSSLSNLQMHRSQRTADRVSCKISAGAAAESTARGADNVLATSDAWTQALERSSPPGLHEAYTALRRYRLSKPLLYLRQFSAACPKEAAALCSWVDFSVPRTVREAVNCFCSQQTTQFIGAVLVLTFISRLALGPFRLADSLAAGLTAVAWCFQEWLIHDKLLHSPWNWFGRTVHRWHHELPYYHVCVDQVQIAAPWFAVAATLAVTAGLATAHLAPFLSALATYSACGGVYEACHFLAHTPVRPLPRELGRMRAHHMKHHLINDEYWLAFTVPGIDTLLGTSPSTKSPLRSRR
;
A
#
# COMPACT_ATOMS: atom_id res chain seq x y z
N ALA A 1 5.39 57.41 -46.37
CA ALA A 1 5.52 57.12 -44.93
C ALA A 1 4.37 56.20 -44.51
N MET A 2 4.61 54.89 -44.38
CA MET A 2 3.68 53.94 -43.74
C MET A 2 4.53 52.83 -43.11
N THR A 3 4.66 52.89 -41.79
CA THR A 3 5.35 51.92 -40.94
C THR A 3 4.39 50.80 -40.56
N ARG A 4 4.73 49.55 -40.92
CA ARG A 4 4.04 48.34 -40.44
C ARG A 4 4.89 47.70 -39.34
N THR A 5 4.37 47.73 -38.11
CA THR A 5 4.89 47.06 -36.92
C THR A 5 4.57 45.56 -36.99
N ALA A 6 5.60 44.71 -36.84
CA ALA A 6 5.46 43.27 -36.69
C ALA A 6 5.27 42.91 -35.21
N ALA A 7 4.27 42.08 -34.91
CA ALA A 7 3.99 41.57 -33.58
C ALA A 7 4.89 40.36 -33.22
N PRO A 8 5.19 40.12 -31.93
CA PRO A 8 6.11 39.07 -31.51
C PRO A 8 5.43 37.69 -31.51
N THR A 9 6.09 36.71 -32.14
CA THR A 9 5.73 35.30 -32.07
C THR A 9 5.91 34.76 -30.66
N SER A 10 4.82 34.35 -30.01
CA SER A 10 4.84 33.62 -28.75
C SER A 10 5.49 32.25 -28.95
N ARG A 11 6.58 31.97 -28.22
CA ARG A 11 7.20 30.65 -28.15
C ARG A 11 6.29 29.73 -27.35
N THR A 12 5.42 28.98 -28.03
CA THR A 12 4.71 27.85 -27.43
C THR A 12 5.73 26.75 -27.13
N LEU A 13 5.84 26.38 -25.85
CA LEU A 13 6.60 25.20 -25.45
C LEU A 13 5.90 23.96 -26.04
N THR A 14 6.66 23.13 -26.76
CA THR A 14 6.12 21.91 -27.36
C THR A 14 5.71 20.92 -26.25
N PRO A 15 4.60 20.18 -26.42
CA PRO A 15 4.10 19.21 -25.43
C PRO A 15 5.15 18.15 -25.05
N PHE A 16 6.10 17.85 -25.95
CA PHE A 16 7.24 16.99 -25.69
C PHE A 16 8.20 17.53 -24.61
N ARG A 17 8.43 18.86 -24.56
CA ARG A 17 9.27 19.49 -23.52
C ARG A 17 8.58 19.54 -22.16
N LEU A 18 7.25 19.74 -22.13
CA LEU A 18 6.48 19.68 -20.89
C LEU A 18 6.42 18.25 -20.32
N MET A 19 6.27 17.24 -21.18
CA MET A 19 6.29 15.83 -20.81
C MET A 19 7.67 15.38 -20.29
N MET A 20 8.77 15.80 -20.92
CA MET A 20 10.13 15.53 -20.44
C MET A 20 10.42 16.25 -19.11
N VAL A 21 9.93 17.48 -18.92
CA VAL A 21 10.07 18.19 -17.63
C VAL A 21 9.29 17.48 -16.53
N LEU A 22 8.07 16.98 -16.79
CA LEU A 22 7.29 16.23 -15.79
C LEU A 22 7.87 14.84 -15.49
N PHE A 23 8.37 14.12 -16.52
CA PHE A 23 9.01 12.82 -16.38
C PHE A 23 10.36 12.91 -15.63
N VAL A 24 11.21 13.88 -15.98
CA VAL A 24 12.49 14.12 -15.29
C VAL A 24 12.25 14.69 -13.89
N SER A 25 11.22 15.51 -13.68
CA SER A 25 10.85 16.00 -12.33
C SER A 25 10.29 14.89 -11.45
N ALA A 26 9.53 13.92 -11.99
CA ALA A 26 9.08 12.75 -11.23
C ALA A 26 10.26 11.82 -10.84
N ILE A 27 11.25 11.66 -11.73
CA ILE A 27 12.48 10.88 -11.45
C ILE A 27 13.41 11.61 -10.47
N HIS A 28 13.54 12.95 -10.57
CA HIS A 28 14.35 13.75 -9.66
C HIS A 28 13.68 13.97 -8.30
N LEU A 29 12.34 14.04 -8.22
CA LEU A 29 11.61 13.97 -6.96
C LEU A 29 11.73 12.58 -6.31
N GLY A 30 11.87 11.50 -7.10
CA GLY A 30 12.16 10.16 -6.57
C GLY A 30 13.61 9.94 -6.12
N SER A 31 14.57 10.73 -6.62
CA SER A 31 16.01 10.54 -6.37
C SER A 31 16.62 11.59 -5.41
N CYS A 32 16.00 12.76 -5.26
CA CYS A 32 16.42 13.82 -4.32
C CYS A 32 15.51 13.91 -3.08
N TYR A 33 14.51 13.04 -2.96
CA TYR A 33 13.69 12.91 -1.77
C TYR A 33 14.10 11.62 -1.05
N VAL A 34 15.15 11.71 -0.24
CA VAL A 34 15.20 10.95 1.00
C VAL A 34 14.34 11.77 1.96
N PRO A 35 13.05 11.45 2.18
CA PRO A 35 12.34 12.14 3.24
C PRO A 35 13.08 11.79 4.53
N ALA A 36 13.41 12.82 5.31
CA ALA A 36 13.32 12.67 6.75
C ALA A 36 11.99 11.95 7.01
N SER A 37 12.09 10.73 7.53
CA SER A 37 11.00 9.90 8.04
C SER A 37 9.73 10.72 8.22
N GLN A 38 8.78 10.61 7.29
CA GLN A 38 7.41 10.94 7.62
C GLN A 38 6.97 9.78 8.51
N PRO A 39 6.90 9.94 9.84
CA PRO A 39 6.08 9.02 10.61
C PRO A 39 4.69 9.08 10.00
N TYR A 40 3.93 8.02 10.18
CA TYR A 40 2.51 7.92 9.86
C TYR A 40 1.62 9.01 10.55
N VAL A 41 2.25 10.03 11.16
CA VAL A 41 1.69 11.01 12.06
C VAL A 41 2.09 12.42 11.60
N SER A 42 1.33 13.01 10.68
CA SER A 42 1.04 14.46 10.70
C SER A 42 0.04 14.87 9.61
N SER A 43 -1.25 14.59 9.80
CA SER A 43 -2.30 15.42 9.18
C SER A 43 -3.57 15.60 10.03
N LEU A 44 -3.62 15.08 11.26
CA LEU A 44 -4.79 15.22 12.14
C LEU A 44 -4.55 15.99 13.45
N SER A 45 -3.35 16.53 13.70
CA SER A 45 -3.08 17.26 14.95
C SER A 45 -3.64 18.70 15.01
N ASN A 46 -4.24 19.24 13.95
CA ASN A 46 -4.71 20.64 13.93
C ASN A 46 -6.22 20.86 13.80
N LEU A 47 -7.07 19.82 13.86
CA LEU A 47 -8.53 20.01 13.64
C LEU A 47 -9.48 19.44 14.71
N GLN A 48 -9.00 18.94 15.86
CA GLN A 48 -9.90 18.47 16.93
C GLN A 48 -9.50 18.83 18.38
N MET A 49 -8.81 19.95 18.59
CA MET A 49 -8.80 20.60 19.91
C MET A 49 -10.07 21.44 20.12
N HIS A 50 -11.22 20.79 20.25
CA HIS A 50 -12.37 21.24 21.05
C HIS A 50 -13.51 20.22 20.92
N ARG A 51 -13.94 19.65 22.06
CA ARG A 51 -15.02 18.65 22.26
C ARG A 51 -14.62 17.16 22.18
N SER A 52 -13.98 16.66 23.23
CA SER A 52 -14.52 15.49 23.99
C SER A 52 -13.73 15.26 25.29
N GLN A 53 -13.71 16.27 26.17
CA GLN A 53 -13.53 16.00 27.60
C GLN A 53 -14.85 15.43 28.13
N ARG A 54 -14.99 14.10 28.12
CA ARG A 54 -15.79 13.29 29.06
C ARG A 54 -15.70 11.82 28.64
N THR A 55 -15.41 10.96 29.61
CA THR A 55 -15.14 9.51 29.55
C THR A 55 -13.70 9.08 29.24
N ALA A 56 -12.77 9.64 30.04
CA ALA A 56 -11.51 8.98 30.34
C ALA A 56 -11.69 8.15 31.63
N ASP A 57 -11.85 6.83 31.51
CA ASP A 57 -11.73 5.91 32.63
C ASP A 57 -10.45 5.05 32.50
N ARG A 58 -9.46 5.50 33.26
CA ARG A 58 -8.38 4.78 33.96
C ARG A 58 -7.93 3.43 33.41
N VAL A 59 -6.74 3.44 32.78
CA VAL A 59 -5.70 2.42 33.03
C VAL A 59 -4.45 3.16 33.51
N SER A 60 -4.29 3.25 34.83
CA SER A 60 -3.05 3.70 35.46
C SER A 60 -2.21 2.45 35.76
N CYS A 61 -1.13 2.24 35.03
CA CYS A 61 -0.20 1.14 35.28
C CYS A 61 0.90 1.64 36.21
N LYS A 62 0.85 1.22 37.47
CA LYS A 62 1.97 1.38 38.41
C LYS A 62 3.10 0.43 38.00
N ILE A 63 4.23 1.00 37.64
CA ILE A 63 5.48 0.31 37.34
C ILE A 63 6.01 -0.31 38.65
N SER A 64 6.21 -1.63 38.66
CA SER A 64 7.02 -2.33 39.66
C SER A 64 8.15 -3.00 38.90
N ALA A 65 9.40 -2.60 39.17
CA ALA A 65 10.58 -3.23 38.61
C ALA A 65 10.78 -4.61 39.25
N GLY A 66 10.90 -5.65 38.43
CA GLY A 66 11.24 -7.01 38.83
C GLY A 66 12.28 -7.57 37.86
N ALA A 67 13.39 -8.06 38.41
CA ALA A 67 14.61 -8.41 37.71
C ALA A 67 14.55 -9.75 36.95
N ALA A 68 15.31 -9.77 35.84
CA ALA A 68 16.04 -10.86 35.17
C ALA A 68 15.56 -12.32 35.25
N ALA A 69 15.41 -12.92 34.07
CA ALA A 69 15.81 -14.31 33.82
C ALA A 69 16.35 -14.42 32.38
N GLU A 70 17.64 -14.72 32.29
CA GLU A 70 18.42 -14.90 31.06
C GLU A 70 18.56 -16.41 30.82
N SER A 71 18.08 -16.93 29.67
CA SER A 71 18.42 -18.28 29.21
C SER A 71 18.05 -18.53 27.75
N THR A 72 19.10 -18.80 26.96
CA THR A 72 19.15 -19.70 25.79
C THR A 72 18.31 -19.37 24.54
N ALA A 73 18.89 -18.60 23.63
CA ALA A 73 18.51 -18.58 22.21
C ALA A 73 19.74 -18.38 21.29
N ARG A 74 20.74 -19.27 21.33
CA ARG A 74 21.93 -19.20 20.46
C ARG A 74 21.77 -19.88 19.08
N GLY A 75 20.55 -20.20 18.66
CA GLY A 75 20.29 -20.95 17.43
C GLY A 75 19.67 -20.15 16.28
N ALA A 76 19.17 -18.94 16.53
CA ALA A 76 18.37 -18.18 15.55
C ALA A 76 19.14 -17.04 14.84
N ASP A 77 20.35 -16.73 15.30
CA ASP A 77 21.04 -15.49 14.93
C ASP A 77 21.75 -15.57 13.57
N ASN A 78 21.99 -16.79 13.04
CA ASN A 78 22.75 -16.99 11.80
C ASN A 78 21.97 -16.77 10.49
N VAL A 79 20.68 -16.42 10.55
CA VAL A 79 19.87 -16.09 9.34
C VAL A 79 19.69 -14.58 9.15
N LEU A 80 20.18 -13.75 10.10
CA LEU A 80 19.92 -12.30 10.12
C LEU A 80 20.98 -11.43 9.43
N ALA A 81 22.05 -12.01 8.90
CA ALA A 81 23.26 -11.26 8.55
C ALA A 81 23.43 -10.95 7.05
N THR A 82 22.44 -10.33 6.41
CA THR A 82 22.68 -9.42 5.26
C THR A 82 21.53 -8.41 5.18
N SER A 83 21.55 -7.34 5.98
CA SER A 83 20.66 -6.21 5.75
C SER A 83 21.16 -5.45 4.51
N ASP A 84 20.36 -5.39 3.46
CA ASP A 84 20.68 -4.60 2.27
C ASP A 84 20.72 -3.09 2.58
N ALA A 85 21.24 -2.30 1.63
CA ALA A 85 21.38 -0.85 1.78
C ALA A 85 20.06 -0.13 2.12
N TRP A 86 18.90 -0.66 1.67
CA TRP A 86 17.59 -0.11 2.00
C TRP A 86 17.15 -0.45 3.41
N THR A 87 17.35 -1.69 3.85
CA THR A 87 17.12 -2.11 5.23
C THR A 87 17.97 -1.28 6.19
N GLN A 88 19.24 -1.03 5.85
CA GLN A 88 20.13 -0.15 6.63
C GLN A 88 19.72 1.33 6.59
N ALA A 89 19.21 1.82 5.46
CA ALA A 89 18.71 3.20 5.36
C ALA A 89 17.42 3.38 6.18
N LEU A 90 16.52 2.41 6.11
CA LEU A 90 15.30 2.35 6.90
C LEU A 90 15.63 2.26 8.39
N GLU A 91 16.52 1.36 8.82
CA GLU A 91 16.97 1.24 10.21
C GLU A 91 17.57 2.56 10.73
N ARG A 92 18.37 3.26 9.92
CA ARG A 92 18.92 4.58 10.26
C ARG A 92 17.85 5.67 10.39
N SER A 93 16.78 5.58 9.61
CA SER A 93 15.63 6.50 9.65
C SER A 93 14.51 6.07 10.61
N SER A 94 14.61 4.87 11.18
CA SER A 94 13.59 4.30 12.06
C SER A 94 13.78 4.81 13.49
N PRO A 95 12.70 4.95 14.27
CA PRO A 95 12.82 5.19 15.70
C PRO A 95 13.75 4.15 16.35
N PRO A 96 14.60 4.56 17.31
CA PRO A 96 15.41 3.62 18.08
C PRO A 96 14.54 2.51 18.68
N GLY A 97 14.95 1.25 18.54
CA GLY A 97 14.20 0.12 19.07
C GLY A 97 13.21 -0.52 18.10
N LEU A 98 12.99 0.02 16.89
CA LEU A 98 12.00 -0.51 15.95
C LEU A 98 12.39 -1.92 15.46
N HIS A 99 13.65 -2.12 15.07
CA HIS A 99 14.16 -3.42 14.63
C HIS A 99 14.02 -4.48 15.74
N GLU A 100 14.37 -4.12 16.97
CA GLU A 100 14.23 -4.97 18.15
C GLU A 100 12.76 -5.30 18.42
N ALA A 101 11.88 -4.31 18.27
CA ALA A 101 10.45 -4.47 18.49
C ALA A 101 9.82 -5.42 17.47
N TYR A 102 10.18 -5.30 16.19
CA TYR A 102 9.76 -6.25 15.17
C TYR A 102 10.38 -7.63 15.36
N THR A 103 11.63 -7.73 15.79
CA THR A 103 12.27 -9.01 16.10
C THR A 103 11.57 -9.70 17.28
N ALA A 104 11.15 -8.95 18.30
CA ALA A 104 10.35 -9.46 19.41
C ALA A 104 8.95 -9.89 18.94
N LEU A 105 8.30 -9.10 18.09
CA LEU A 105 7.02 -9.42 17.47
C LEU A 105 7.08 -10.72 16.67
N ARG A 106 8.10 -10.89 15.82
CA ARG A 106 8.32 -12.10 15.03
C ARG A 106 8.50 -13.33 15.91
N ARG A 107 9.35 -13.23 16.95
CA ARG A 107 9.51 -14.30 17.95
C ARG A 107 8.20 -14.64 18.65
N TYR A 108 7.41 -13.64 19.02
CA TYR A 108 6.11 -13.84 19.65
C TYR A 108 5.15 -14.61 18.72
N ARG A 109 5.08 -14.24 17.43
CA ARG A 109 4.21 -14.89 16.44
C ARG A 109 4.55 -16.35 16.17
N LEU A 110 5.84 -16.70 16.19
CA LEU A 110 6.26 -18.10 16.06
C LEU A 110 5.70 -18.98 17.20
N SER A 111 5.46 -18.39 18.38
CA SER A 111 4.86 -19.09 19.51
C SER A 111 3.32 -19.00 19.56
N LYS A 112 2.71 -18.00 18.90
CA LYS A 112 1.24 -17.75 18.92
C LYS A 112 0.76 -17.20 17.57
N PRO A 113 -0.01 -17.97 16.78
CA PRO A 113 -0.29 -17.67 15.37
C PRO A 113 -1.30 -16.51 15.15
N LEU A 114 -2.10 -16.15 16.15
CA LEU A 114 -3.02 -15.00 16.09
C LEU A 114 -2.62 -13.97 17.13
N LEU A 115 -2.34 -12.76 16.68
CA LEU A 115 -1.89 -11.68 17.53
C LEU A 115 -2.72 -10.41 17.32
N TYR A 116 -3.42 -10.02 18.39
CA TYR A 116 -3.91 -8.66 18.56
C TYR A 116 -2.82 -7.83 19.25
N LEU A 117 -2.70 -6.54 18.90
CA LEU A 117 -1.76 -5.65 19.56
C LEU A 117 -1.88 -5.72 21.09
N ARG A 118 -3.10 -5.78 21.64
CA ARG A 118 -3.34 -5.92 23.08
C ARG A 118 -2.63 -7.13 23.70
N GLN A 119 -2.59 -8.26 22.99
CA GLN A 119 -1.90 -9.47 23.46
C GLN A 119 -0.38 -9.26 23.41
N PHE A 120 0.13 -8.57 22.39
CA PHE A 120 1.55 -8.26 22.27
C PHE A 120 2.00 -7.26 23.35
N SER A 121 1.24 -6.17 23.54
CA SER A 121 1.50 -5.17 24.57
C SER A 121 1.50 -5.74 25.98
N ALA A 122 0.69 -6.77 26.25
CA ALA A 122 0.69 -7.43 27.55
C ALA A 122 1.96 -8.27 27.80
N ALA A 123 2.57 -8.83 26.75
CA ALA A 123 3.75 -9.68 26.86
C ALA A 123 5.08 -8.91 26.71
N CYS A 124 5.10 -7.93 25.80
CA CYS A 124 6.29 -7.16 25.40
C CYS A 124 5.94 -5.65 25.39
N PRO A 125 5.70 -5.02 26.54
CA PRO A 125 5.15 -3.66 26.61
C PRO A 125 6.09 -2.60 26.02
N LYS A 126 7.41 -2.75 26.19
CA LYS A 126 8.40 -1.80 25.66
C LYS A 126 8.45 -1.84 24.13
N GLU A 127 8.49 -3.03 23.57
CA GLU A 127 8.52 -3.28 22.12
C GLU A 127 7.19 -2.87 21.48
N ALA A 128 6.07 -3.16 22.13
CA ALA A 128 4.76 -2.70 21.67
C ALA A 128 4.67 -1.18 21.65
N ALA A 129 5.20 -0.47 22.66
CA ALA A 129 5.24 0.98 22.66
C ALA A 129 6.09 1.55 21.51
N ALA A 130 7.23 0.92 21.21
CA ALA A 130 8.05 1.29 20.04
C ALA A 130 7.29 1.08 18.72
N LEU A 131 6.58 -0.05 18.55
CA LEU A 131 5.74 -0.27 17.36
C LEU A 131 4.59 0.75 17.26
N CYS A 132 3.89 1.04 18.35
CA CYS A 132 2.80 2.03 18.37
C CYS A 132 3.25 3.45 18.03
N SER A 133 4.53 3.76 18.23
CA SER A 133 5.08 5.06 17.82
C SER A 133 5.24 5.19 16.30
N TRP A 134 5.24 4.06 15.58
CA TRP A 134 5.53 4.00 14.15
C TRP A 134 4.34 3.51 13.31
N VAL A 135 3.50 2.64 13.89
CA VAL A 135 2.35 2.04 13.23
C VAL A 135 1.06 2.47 13.92
N ASP A 136 0.10 2.93 13.13
CA ASP A 136 -1.23 3.27 13.62
C ASP A 136 -2.09 2.02 13.73
N PHE A 137 -2.37 1.64 14.97
CA PHE A 137 -3.27 0.53 15.33
C PHE A 137 -4.68 1.02 15.67
N SER A 138 -4.96 2.31 15.50
CA SER A 138 -6.26 2.93 15.75
C SER A 138 -7.20 2.69 14.57
N VAL A 139 -7.38 1.43 14.18
CA VAL A 139 -8.23 1.10 13.04
C VAL A 139 -9.69 1.44 13.30
N PRO A 140 -10.42 1.86 12.25
CA PRO A 140 -11.85 2.12 12.33
C PRO A 140 -12.63 0.87 12.74
N ARG A 141 -13.73 1.06 13.46
CA ARG A 141 -14.66 -0.01 13.84
C ARG A 141 -16.01 0.13 13.14
N THR A 142 -16.33 1.33 12.67
CA THR A 142 -17.54 1.61 11.89
C THR A 142 -17.20 1.95 10.43
N VAL A 143 -18.18 1.80 9.54
CA VAL A 143 -18.04 2.19 8.12
C VAL A 143 -17.68 3.67 7.98
N ARG A 144 -18.29 4.54 8.80
CA ARG A 144 -18.02 5.98 8.77
C ARG A 144 -16.56 6.30 9.13
N GLU A 145 -16.07 5.73 10.22
CA GLU A 145 -14.67 5.89 10.61
C GLU A 145 -13.74 5.38 9.53
N ALA A 146 -14.08 4.25 8.88
CA ALA A 146 -13.27 3.67 7.83
C ALA A 146 -13.19 4.56 6.60
N VAL A 147 -14.31 5.13 6.15
CA VAL A 147 -14.32 6.09 5.04
C VAL A 147 -13.47 7.32 5.38
N ASN A 148 -13.62 7.87 6.58
CA ASN A 148 -12.86 9.05 6.99
C ASN A 148 -11.34 8.77 7.03
N CYS A 149 -10.95 7.65 7.65
CA CYS A 149 -9.56 7.21 7.74
C CYS A 149 -8.97 6.92 6.36
N PHE A 150 -9.72 6.24 5.50
CA PHE A 150 -9.27 5.89 4.14
C PHE A 150 -9.07 7.14 3.28
N CYS A 151 -10.04 8.06 3.28
CA CYS A 151 -9.99 9.29 2.50
C CYS A 151 -8.93 10.29 3.00
N SER A 152 -8.48 10.19 4.26
CA SER A 152 -7.38 11.01 4.77
C SER A 152 -5.99 10.51 4.34
N GLN A 153 -5.88 9.30 3.78
CA GLN A 153 -4.59 8.76 3.36
C GLN A 153 -4.11 9.40 2.05
N GLN A 154 -2.80 9.68 1.98
CA GLN A 154 -2.16 10.31 0.82
C GLN A 154 -2.33 9.47 -0.45
N THR A 155 -2.15 8.16 -0.36
CA THR A 155 -2.29 7.24 -1.50
C THR A 155 -3.71 7.20 -2.02
N THR A 156 -4.71 7.18 -1.13
CA THR A 156 -6.12 7.28 -1.52
C THR A 156 -6.41 8.58 -2.27
N GLN A 157 -5.93 9.71 -1.75
CA GLN A 157 -6.09 11.02 -2.40
C GLN A 157 -5.38 11.06 -3.76
N PHE A 158 -4.18 10.49 -3.85
CA PHE A 158 -3.43 10.37 -5.10
C PHE A 158 -4.21 9.55 -6.15
N ILE A 159 -4.64 8.33 -5.80
CA ILE A 159 -5.40 7.47 -6.71
C ILE A 159 -6.71 8.15 -7.13
N GLY A 160 -7.42 8.78 -6.18
CA GLY A 160 -8.64 9.53 -6.45
C GLY A 160 -8.40 10.70 -7.41
N ALA A 161 -7.32 11.47 -7.23
CA ALA A 161 -6.95 12.55 -8.12
C ALA A 161 -6.63 12.04 -9.54
N VAL A 162 -5.87 10.96 -9.67
CA VAL A 162 -5.56 10.36 -10.99
C VAL A 162 -6.84 9.85 -11.66
N LEU A 163 -7.72 9.17 -10.93
CA LEU A 163 -9.01 8.71 -11.44
C LEU A 163 -9.85 9.89 -11.96
N VAL A 164 -10.01 10.95 -11.17
CA VAL A 164 -10.79 12.13 -11.57
C VAL A 164 -10.17 12.82 -12.79
N LEU A 165 -8.86 13.05 -12.78
CA LEU A 165 -8.16 13.70 -13.90
C LEU A 165 -8.29 12.91 -15.20
N THR A 166 -8.10 11.59 -15.14
CA THR A 166 -8.15 10.72 -16.32
C THR A 166 -9.57 10.56 -16.83
N PHE A 167 -10.56 10.46 -15.94
CA PHE A 167 -11.97 10.40 -16.31
C PHE A 167 -12.46 11.71 -16.95
N ILE A 168 -12.14 12.87 -16.38
CA ILE A 168 -12.49 14.18 -16.98
C ILE A 168 -11.80 14.34 -18.35
N SER A 169 -10.51 14.00 -18.43
CA SER A 169 -9.77 14.03 -19.70
C SER A 169 -10.40 13.12 -20.74
N ARG A 170 -10.91 11.95 -20.33
CA ARG A 170 -11.65 11.05 -21.22
C ARG A 170 -12.95 11.71 -21.70
N LEU A 171 -13.76 12.30 -20.82
CA LEU A 171 -15.03 12.93 -21.19
C LEU A 171 -14.85 14.06 -22.21
N ALA A 172 -13.74 14.81 -22.12
CA ALA A 172 -13.40 15.87 -23.06
C ALA A 172 -13.19 15.39 -24.51
N LEU A 173 -12.95 14.09 -24.73
CA LEU A 173 -12.75 13.50 -26.06
C LEU A 173 -14.06 13.01 -26.71
N GLY A 174 -15.22 13.31 -26.12
CA GLY A 174 -16.53 12.98 -26.66
C GLY A 174 -17.14 11.69 -26.09
N PRO A 175 -18.23 11.17 -26.70
CA PRO A 175 -19.00 10.07 -26.13
C PRO A 175 -18.21 8.77 -26.02
N PHE A 176 -18.64 7.88 -25.11
CA PHE A 176 -18.11 6.53 -25.00
C PHE A 176 -18.48 5.69 -26.23
N ARG A 177 -17.53 4.89 -26.69
CA ARG A 177 -17.67 3.96 -27.81
C ARG A 177 -17.36 2.54 -27.33
N LEU A 178 -17.65 1.55 -28.17
CA LEU A 178 -17.32 0.14 -27.88
C LEU A 178 -15.84 -0.05 -27.51
N ALA A 179 -14.93 0.67 -28.18
CA ALA A 179 -13.50 0.62 -27.90
C ALA A 179 -13.16 1.00 -26.44
N ASP A 180 -13.91 1.92 -25.83
CA ASP A 180 -13.73 2.30 -24.43
C ASP A 180 -14.12 1.17 -23.48
N SER A 181 -15.27 0.56 -23.73
CA SER A 181 -15.74 -0.58 -22.94
C SER A 181 -14.80 -1.77 -23.06
N LEU A 182 -14.26 -2.02 -24.26
CA LEU A 182 -13.24 -3.05 -24.48
C LEU A 182 -11.95 -2.72 -23.75
N ALA A 183 -11.46 -1.48 -23.84
CA ALA A 183 -10.25 -1.05 -23.14
C ALA A 183 -10.41 -1.14 -21.62
N ALA A 184 -11.55 -0.72 -21.08
CA ALA A 184 -11.89 -0.87 -19.67
C ALA A 184 -11.93 -2.35 -19.24
N GLY A 185 -12.68 -3.19 -19.98
CA GLY A 185 -12.79 -4.62 -19.69
C GLY A 185 -11.45 -5.35 -19.72
N LEU A 186 -10.64 -5.11 -20.76
CA LEU A 186 -9.30 -5.68 -20.87
C LEU A 186 -8.38 -5.21 -19.74
N THR A 187 -8.48 -3.94 -19.34
CA THR A 187 -7.69 -3.40 -18.23
C THR A 187 -8.09 -4.01 -16.90
N ALA A 188 -9.38 -4.19 -16.63
CA ALA A 188 -9.85 -4.83 -15.40
C ALA A 188 -9.40 -6.29 -15.30
N VAL A 189 -9.40 -7.02 -16.43
CA VAL A 189 -8.84 -8.38 -16.49
C VAL A 189 -7.33 -8.34 -16.26
N ALA A 190 -6.60 -7.48 -16.97
CA ALA A 190 -5.16 -7.33 -16.83
C ALA A 190 -4.75 -6.97 -15.41
N TRP A 191 -5.50 -6.10 -14.72
CA TRP A 191 -5.30 -5.76 -13.32
C TRP A 191 -5.24 -7.00 -12.43
N CYS A 192 -6.17 -7.94 -12.59
CA CYS A 192 -6.24 -9.14 -11.75
C CYS A 192 -4.96 -10.00 -11.86
N PHE A 193 -4.39 -10.11 -13.06
CA PHE A 193 -3.14 -10.84 -13.27
C PHE A 193 -1.92 -10.01 -12.85
N GLN A 194 -1.93 -8.70 -13.11
CA GLN A 194 -0.86 -7.79 -12.71
C GLN A 194 -0.73 -7.72 -11.19
N GLU A 195 -1.84 -7.61 -10.46
CA GLU A 195 -1.90 -7.62 -9.00
C GLU A 195 -1.20 -8.87 -8.46
N TRP A 196 -1.60 -10.05 -8.94
CA TRP A 196 -0.96 -11.30 -8.56
C TRP A 196 0.54 -11.32 -8.88
N LEU A 197 0.93 -10.84 -10.07
CA LEU A 197 2.33 -10.83 -10.51
C LEU A 197 3.19 -9.90 -9.66
N ILE A 198 2.70 -8.71 -9.35
CA ILE A 198 3.37 -7.78 -8.44
C ILE A 198 3.48 -8.41 -7.06
N HIS A 199 2.42 -9.05 -6.57
CA HIS A 199 2.42 -9.66 -5.25
C HIS A 199 3.42 -10.82 -5.13
N ASP A 200 3.35 -11.80 -6.03
CA ASP A 200 4.20 -13.00 -6.02
C ASP A 200 5.64 -12.69 -6.43
N LYS A 201 5.84 -11.99 -7.56
CA LYS A 201 7.17 -11.84 -8.17
C LYS A 201 7.94 -10.63 -7.72
N LEU A 202 7.28 -9.63 -7.14
CA LEU A 202 7.94 -8.41 -6.72
C LEU A 202 7.88 -8.22 -5.21
N LEU A 203 6.70 -8.22 -4.60
CA LEU A 203 6.56 -8.02 -3.16
C LEU A 203 7.11 -9.22 -2.37
N HIS A 204 6.94 -10.45 -2.87
CA HIS A 204 7.52 -11.69 -2.32
C HIS A 204 8.83 -12.12 -2.99
N SER A 205 9.49 -11.22 -3.73
CA SER A 205 10.75 -11.53 -4.41
C SER A 205 11.89 -11.94 -3.45
N PRO A 206 12.90 -12.69 -3.92
CA PRO A 206 14.08 -13.01 -3.12
C PRO A 206 15.08 -11.84 -3.03
N TRP A 207 14.99 -10.87 -3.94
CA TRP A 207 15.90 -9.72 -3.95
C TRP A 207 15.40 -8.58 -3.07
N ASN A 208 16.32 -7.85 -2.49
CA ASN A 208 16.01 -6.77 -1.58
C ASN A 208 15.72 -5.46 -2.32
N TRP A 209 14.50 -4.95 -2.16
CA TRP A 209 14.09 -3.64 -2.66
C TRP A 209 13.00 -3.05 -1.77
N PHE A 210 12.75 -1.74 -1.93
CA PHE A 210 11.88 -0.97 -1.04
C PHE A 210 10.49 -1.59 -0.81
N GLY A 211 9.76 -1.96 -1.87
CA GLY A 211 8.40 -2.50 -1.72
C GLY A 211 8.34 -3.89 -1.09
N ARG A 212 9.36 -4.75 -1.29
CA ARG A 212 9.47 -6.01 -0.53
C ARG A 212 9.62 -5.74 0.96
N THR A 213 10.41 -4.74 1.33
CA THR A 213 10.58 -4.39 2.75
C THR A 213 9.27 -3.90 3.35
N VAL A 214 8.55 -3.00 2.66
CA VAL A 214 7.22 -2.55 3.11
C VAL A 214 6.23 -3.72 3.23
N HIS A 215 6.20 -4.62 2.26
CA HIS A 215 5.33 -5.80 2.28
C HIS A 215 5.68 -6.78 3.40
N ARG A 216 6.97 -7.03 3.66
CA ARG A 216 7.42 -7.84 4.79
C ARG A 216 6.94 -7.26 6.12
N TRP A 217 7.10 -5.95 6.32
CA TRP A 217 6.61 -5.28 7.53
C TRP A 217 5.09 -5.44 7.66
N HIS A 218 4.35 -5.23 6.57
CA HIS A 218 2.92 -5.45 6.54
C HIS A 218 2.54 -6.86 7.01
N HIS A 219 3.26 -7.88 6.53
CA HIS A 219 3.10 -9.27 6.94
C HIS A 219 3.44 -9.51 8.40
N GLU A 220 4.45 -8.84 8.94
CA GLU A 220 4.94 -9.04 10.31
C GLU A 220 4.06 -8.36 11.35
N LEU A 221 3.40 -7.25 11.00
CA LEU A 221 2.60 -6.45 11.93
C LEU A 221 1.41 -7.21 12.55
N PRO A 222 1.01 -6.88 13.79
CA PRO A 222 -0.22 -7.38 14.37
C PRO A 222 -1.43 -7.08 13.50
N TYR A 223 -2.44 -7.94 13.59
CA TYR A 223 -3.69 -7.69 12.89
C TYR A 223 -4.39 -6.44 13.44
N TYR A 224 -5.17 -5.77 12.59
CA TYR A 224 -5.86 -4.51 12.91
C TYR A 224 -4.94 -3.29 13.04
N HIS A 225 -4.16 -3.04 12.00
CA HIS A 225 -3.45 -1.78 11.78
C HIS A 225 -3.96 -1.08 10.52
N VAL A 226 -3.76 0.23 10.41
CA VAL A 226 -4.13 0.96 9.19
C VAL A 226 -3.14 0.57 8.10
N CYS A 227 -3.61 -0.25 7.17
CA CYS A 227 -2.82 -0.80 6.09
C CYS A 227 -3.26 -0.18 4.76
N VAL A 228 -2.66 0.97 4.45
CA VAL A 228 -2.75 1.62 3.15
C VAL A 228 -1.33 1.78 2.62
N ASP A 229 -1.10 1.35 1.39
CA ASP A 229 0.18 1.42 0.70
C ASP A 229 0.68 2.87 0.68
N GLN A 230 2.00 3.01 0.73
CA GLN A 230 2.62 4.33 0.64
C GLN A 230 2.57 4.84 -0.81
N VAL A 231 2.44 6.16 -0.99
CA VAL A 231 2.36 6.76 -2.33
C VAL A 231 3.63 6.49 -3.16
N GLN A 232 4.76 6.28 -2.50
CA GLN A 232 6.04 5.91 -3.10
C GLN A 232 5.99 4.54 -3.79
N ILE A 233 5.10 3.65 -3.37
CA ILE A 233 4.85 2.36 -4.02
C ILE A 233 3.87 2.54 -5.18
N ALA A 234 2.74 3.22 -4.94
CA ALA A 234 1.69 3.37 -5.94
C ALA A 234 2.08 4.28 -7.11
N ALA A 235 2.68 5.45 -6.85
CA ALA A 235 2.92 6.47 -7.86
C ALA A 235 3.81 6.00 -9.03
N PRO A 236 4.91 5.24 -8.82
CA PRO A 236 5.68 4.68 -9.93
C PRO A 236 4.86 3.80 -10.87
N TRP A 237 3.99 2.93 -10.33
CA TRP A 237 3.13 2.06 -11.15
C TRP A 237 2.12 2.86 -11.96
N PHE A 238 1.49 3.84 -11.32
CA PHE A 238 0.56 4.74 -12.00
C PHE A 238 1.26 5.59 -13.06
N ALA A 239 2.50 6.02 -12.83
CA ALA A 239 3.29 6.74 -13.82
C ALA A 239 3.63 5.86 -15.03
N VAL A 240 3.98 4.58 -14.83
CA VAL A 240 4.20 3.62 -15.91
C VAL A 240 2.90 3.39 -16.70
N ALA A 241 1.80 3.10 -16.02
CA ALA A 241 0.50 2.88 -16.65
C ALA A 241 0.04 4.11 -17.46
N ALA A 242 0.17 5.32 -16.89
CA ALA A 242 -0.16 6.56 -17.57
C ALA A 242 0.73 6.81 -18.78
N THR A 243 2.04 6.60 -18.64
CA THR A 243 3.00 6.75 -19.76
C THR A 243 2.64 5.80 -20.91
N LEU A 244 2.40 4.53 -20.62
CA LEU A 244 2.03 3.54 -21.63
C LEU A 244 0.70 3.90 -22.31
N ALA A 245 -0.32 4.26 -21.54
CA ALA A 245 -1.62 4.65 -22.08
C ALA A 245 -1.54 5.89 -22.98
N VAL A 246 -0.88 6.96 -22.52
CA VAL A 246 -0.77 8.20 -23.29
C VAL A 246 0.08 8.00 -24.54
N THR A 247 1.24 7.34 -24.42
CA THR A 247 2.12 7.12 -25.58
C THR A 247 1.45 6.24 -26.64
N ALA A 248 0.79 5.14 -26.25
CA ALA A 248 0.04 4.30 -27.17
C ALA A 248 -1.15 5.04 -27.80
N GLY A 249 -1.88 5.83 -27.00
CA GLY A 249 -3.00 6.64 -27.48
C GLY A 249 -2.58 7.71 -28.49
N LEU A 250 -1.42 8.34 -28.28
CA LEU A 250 -0.86 9.31 -29.23
C LEU A 250 -0.33 8.61 -30.48
N ALA A 251 0.42 7.52 -30.34
CA ALA A 251 1.01 6.78 -31.46
C ALA A 251 -0.06 6.19 -32.41
N THR A 252 -1.23 5.83 -31.87
CA THR A 252 -2.35 5.27 -32.64
C THR A 252 -3.40 6.31 -33.03
N ALA A 253 -3.24 7.58 -32.64
CA ALA A 253 -4.26 8.63 -32.78
C ALA A 253 -5.63 8.27 -32.16
N HIS A 254 -5.64 7.41 -31.14
CA HIS A 254 -6.84 6.91 -30.47
C HIS A 254 -6.77 7.10 -28.96
N LEU A 255 -6.55 8.33 -28.49
CA LEU A 255 -6.34 8.62 -27.06
C LEU A 255 -7.52 8.23 -26.14
N ALA A 256 -8.76 8.31 -26.64
CA ALA A 256 -9.97 8.03 -25.87
C ALA A 256 -9.98 6.65 -25.17
N PRO A 257 -9.90 5.51 -25.89
CA PRO A 257 -9.90 4.20 -25.24
C PRO A 257 -8.73 4.00 -24.25
N PHE A 258 -7.55 4.60 -24.48
CA PHE A 258 -6.43 4.51 -23.54
C PHE A 258 -6.64 5.33 -22.26
N LEU A 259 -7.33 6.47 -22.34
CA LEU A 259 -7.75 7.20 -21.13
C LEU A 259 -8.86 6.45 -20.38
N SER A 260 -9.77 5.76 -21.08
CA SER A 260 -10.71 4.83 -20.45
C SER A 260 -9.98 3.70 -19.72
N ALA A 261 -8.98 3.09 -20.35
CA ALA A 261 -8.11 2.09 -19.71
C ALA A 261 -7.44 2.65 -18.44
N LEU A 262 -6.82 3.83 -18.52
CA LEU A 262 -6.14 4.43 -17.38
C LEU A 262 -7.10 4.82 -16.23
N ALA A 263 -8.30 5.29 -16.56
CA ALA A 263 -9.36 5.53 -15.58
C ALA A 263 -9.81 4.22 -14.91
N THR A 264 -10.00 3.14 -15.69
CA THR A 264 -10.32 1.82 -15.14
C THR A 264 -9.19 1.26 -14.27
N TYR A 265 -7.93 1.40 -14.70
CA TYR A 265 -6.77 1.02 -13.90
C TYR A 265 -6.76 1.74 -12.54
N SER A 266 -7.03 3.05 -12.56
CA SER A 266 -7.10 3.86 -11.35
C SER A 266 -8.25 3.46 -10.43
N ALA A 267 -9.42 3.14 -11.00
CA ALA A 267 -10.55 2.61 -10.26
C ALA A 267 -10.24 1.25 -9.62
N CYS A 268 -9.60 0.33 -10.37
CA CYS A 268 -9.18 -0.96 -9.84
C CYS A 268 -8.18 -0.80 -8.69
N GLY A 269 -7.19 0.09 -8.81
CA GLY A 269 -6.27 0.42 -7.72
C GLY A 269 -6.96 0.98 -6.49
N GLY A 270 -7.92 1.89 -6.66
CA GLY A 270 -8.69 2.43 -5.54
C GLY A 270 -9.55 1.37 -4.84
N VAL A 271 -10.16 0.45 -5.61
CA VAL A 271 -10.93 -0.67 -5.06
C VAL A 271 -10.04 -1.66 -4.33
N TYR A 272 -8.90 -2.03 -4.91
CA TYR A 272 -7.90 -2.88 -4.28
C TYR A 272 -7.49 -2.29 -2.92
N GLU A 273 -7.09 -1.01 -2.91
CA GLU A 273 -6.62 -0.32 -1.72
C GLU A 273 -7.69 -0.27 -0.63
N ALA A 274 -8.93 0.10 -1.00
CA ALA A 274 -10.05 0.17 -0.06
C ALA A 274 -10.39 -1.20 0.53
N CYS A 275 -10.43 -2.24 -0.31
CA CYS A 275 -10.72 -3.59 0.12
C CYS A 275 -9.58 -4.16 0.99
N HIS A 276 -8.32 -3.90 0.65
CA HIS A 276 -7.15 -4.33 1.40
C HIS A 276 -7.12 -3.69 2.79
N PHE A 277 -7.32 -2.38 2.84
CA PHE A 277 -7.50 -1.65 4.09
C PHE A 277 -8.62 -2.26 4.95
N LEU A 278 -9.83 -2.43 4.40
CA LEU A 278 -10.96 -2.99 5.15
C LEU A 278 -10.73 -4.44 5.62
N ALA A 279 -9.98 -5.24 4.86
CA ALA A 279 -9.60 -6.60 5.26
C ALA A 279 -8.76 -6.62 6.55
N HIS A 280 -8.07 -5.52 6.84
CA HIS A 280 -7.29 -5.28 8.05
C HIS A 280 -8.02 -4.45 9.11
N THR A 281 -9.36 -4.38 9.06
CA THR A 281 -10.17 -3.71 10.10
C THR A 281 -11.22 -4.64 10.73
N PRO A 282 -11.67 -4.35 11.95
CA PRO A 282 -12.78 -5.08 12.57
C PRO A 282 -14.16 -4.64 12.04
N VAL A 283 -14.23 -3.73 11.06
CA VAL A 283 -15.48 -3.19 10.51
C VAL A 283 -16.40 -4.33 10.03
N ARG A 284 -17.67 -4.24 10.44
CA ARG A 284 -18.74 -5.17 10.08
C ARG A 284 -20.07 -4.41 9.94
N PRO A 285 -21.05 -4.95 9.19
CA PRO A 285 -20.92 -6.09 8.29
C PRO A 285 -20.07 -5.75 7.05
N LEU A 286 -19.44 -6.77 6.46
CA LEU A 286 -18.79 -6.63 5.15
C LEU A 286 -19.70 -7.27 4.09
N PRO A 287 -19.78 -6.72 2.86
CA PRO A 287 -20.38 -7.41 1.74
C PRO A 287 -19.80 -8.82 1.57
N ARG A 288 -20.60 -9.75 1.04
CA ARG A 288 -20.21 -11.17 0.92
C ARG A 288 -18.89 -11.35 0.17
N GLU A 289 -18.70 -10.59 -0.89
CA GLU A 289 -17.55 -10.62 -1.78
C GLU A 289 -16.29 -10.14 -1.04
N LEU A 290 -16.37 -9.01 -0.33
CA LEU A 290 -15.27 -8.52 0.51
C LEU A 290 -15.00 -9.46 1.69
N GLY A 291 -16.02 -10.10 2.25
CA GLY A 291 -15.85 -11.15 3.27
C GLY A 291 -15.04 -12.34 2.74
N ARG A 292 -15.23 -12.72 1.47
CA ARG A 292 -14.44 -13.76 0.80
C ARG A 292 -13.00 -13.31 0.54
N MET A 293 -12.81 -12.10 0.03
CA MET A 293 -11.47 -11.51 -0.18
C MET A 293 -10.70 -11.47 1.13
N ARG A 294 -11.31 -10.97 2.21
CA ARG A 294 -10.73 -10.96 3.55
C ARG A 294 -10.37 -12.37 4.02
N ALA A 295 -11.29 -13.33 3.96
CA ALA A 295 -11.02 -14.69 4.41
C ALA A 295 -9.90 -15.36 3.61
N HIS A 296 -9.80 -15.07 2.32
CA HIS A 296 -8.74 -15.55 1.45
C HIS A 296 -7.39 -14.92 1.78
N HIS A 297 -7.35 -13.59 1.87
CA HIS A 297 -6.17 -12.81 2.25
C HIS A 297 -5.63 -13.17 3.64
N MET A 298 -6.51 -13.48 4.58
CA MET A 298 -6.08 -13.91 5.91
C MET A 298 -5.37 -15.27 5.88
N LYS A 299 -5.65 -16.15 4.91
CA LYS A 299 -4.87 -17.40 4.76
C LYS A 299 -3.44 -17.10 4.32
N HIS A 300 -3.28 -16.15 3.40
CA HIS A 300 -1.98 -15.66 2.97
C HIS A 300 -1.14 -15.15 4.14
N HIS A 301 -1.73 -14.33 5.02
CA HIS A 301 -1.02 -13.79 6.19
C HIS A 301 -0.77 -14.78 7.34
N LEU A 302 -1.68 -15.74 7.53
CA LEU A 302 -1.71 -16.55 8.76
C LEU A 302 -1.28 -17.99 8.58
N ILE A 303 -1.36 -18.53 7.36
CA ILE A 303 -1.10 -19.96 7.10
C ILE A 303 0.20 -20.12 6.32
N ASN A 304 0.29 -19.54 5.13
CA ASN A 304 1.49 -19.60 4.28
C ASN A 304 1.41 -18.45 3.25
N ASP A 305 2.42 -17.60 3.24
CA ASP A 305 2.53 -16.39 2.44
C ASP A 305 3.02 -16.63 1.00
N GLU A 306 3.30 -17.87 0.61
CA GLU A 306 3.59 -18.26 -0.77
C GLU A 306 2.32 -18.67 -1.56
N TYR A 307 1.16 -18.68 -0.89
CA TYR A 307 -0.15 -19.09 -1.41
C TYR A 307 -1.22 -18.02 -1.14
N TRP A 308 -2.37 -18.14 -1.82
CA TRP A 308 -3.50 -17.20 -1.71
C TRP A 308 -3.10 -15.74 -2.02
N LEU A 309 -2.30 -15.56 -3.07
CA LEU A 309 -1.67 -14.30 -3.46
C LEU A 309 -2.65 -13.34 -4.14
N ALA A 310 -3.65 -13.85 -4.86
CA ALA A 310 -4.65 -13.02 -5.50
C ALA A 310 -5.58 -12.41 -4.46
N PHE A 311 -5.77 -11.10 -4.51
CA PHE A 311 -6.58 -10.38 -3.55
C PHE A 311 -7.95 -10.00 -4.13
N THR A 312 -7.98 -9.23 -5.22
CA THR A 312 -9.23 -8.70 -5.81
C THR A 312 -10.09 -9.82 -6.38
N VAL A 313 -9.47 -10.79 -7.06
CA VAL A 313 -10.17 -11.97 -7.59
C VAL A 313 -9.45 -13.23 -7.13
N PRO A 314 -9.85 -13.82 -5.98
CA PRO A 314 -9.25 -15.05 -5.45
C PRO A 314 -9.18 -16.23 -6.42
N GLY A 315 -10.05 -16.27 -7.43
CA GLY A 315 -10.04 -17.29 -8.48
C GLY A 315 -8.75 -17.30 -9.32
N ILE A 316 -8.02 -16.18 -9.39
CA ILE A 316 -6.73 -16.10 -10.09
C ILE A 316 -5.71 -17.08 -9.50
N ASP A 317 -5.71 -17.31 -8.18
CA ASP A 317 -4.82 -18.31 -7.58
C ASP A 317 -5.14 -19.75 -8.03
N THR A 318 -6.39 -20.04 -8.37
CA THR A 318 -6.73 -21.35 -8.93
C THR A 318 -6.14 -21.49 -10.34
N LEU A 319 -6.21 -20.43 -11.14
CA LEU A 319 -5.64 -20.41 -12.49
C LEU A 319 -4.11 -20.49 -12.49
N LEU A 320 -3.46 -19.87 -11.49
CA LEU A 320 -2.00 -19.76 -11.40
C LEU A 320 -1.35 -20.80 -10.46
N GLY A 321 -2.15 -21.75 -9.94
CA GLY A 321 -1.63 -22.87 -9.14
C GLY A 321 -1.19 -22.49 -7.72
N THR A 322 -1.76 -21.42 -7.16
CA THR A 322 -1.43 -20.85 -5.85
C THR A 322 -2.58 -20.93 -4.84
N SER A 323 -3.60 -21.74 -5.15
CA SER A 323 -4.71 -22.08 -4.23
C SER A 323 -4.64 -23.57 -3.85
N PRO A 324 -3.89 -23.94 -2.79
CA PRO A 324 -3.72 -25.33 -2.40
C PRO A 324 -5.02 -25.94 -1.87
N SER A 325 -5.25 -27.22 -2.20
CA SER A 325 -6.40 -27.96 -1.66
C SER A 325 -6.24 -28.15 -0.16
N THR A 326 -7.35 -28.12 0.58
CA THR A 326 -7.37 -28.34 2.04
C THR A 326 -6.88 -29.73 2.46
N LYS A 327 -6.69 -30.66 1.52
CA LYS A 327 -6.27 -32.04 1.77
C LYS A 327 -4.77 -32.28 1.60
N SER A 328 -4.04 -31.31 1.05
CA SER A 328 -2.60 -31.45 0.82
C SER A 328 -1.81 -30.70 1.90
N PRO A 329 -0.78 -31.32 2.51
CA PRO A 329 0.11 -30.57 3.38
C PRO A 329 0.78 -29.46 2.59
N LEU A 330 0.74 -28.23 3.11
CA LEU A 330 1.40 -27.09 2.49
C LEU A 330 2.91 -27.32 2.52
N ARG A 331 3.53 -27.24 1.34
CA ARG A 331 4.99 -27.27 1.18
C ARG A 331 5.43 -25.91 0.68
N SER A 332 6.67 -25.53 0.98
CA SER A 332 7.17 -24.29 0.40
C SER A 332 7.32 -24.39 -1.13
N ARG A 333 6.91 -23.36 -1.87
CA ARG A 333 7.16 -23.13 -3.29
C ARG A 333 8.60 -22.60 -3.40
N ARG A 334 9.52 -23.47 -3.84
CA ARG A 334 10.88 -23.07 -4.21
C ARG A 334 10.88 -22.21 -5.46
#